data_AF-A0ABD5PJ03-F1
#
_entry.id   AF-A0ABD5PJ03-F1
#
_cell.length_a   1.000
_cell.length_b   1.000
_cell.length_c   1.000
_cell.angle_alpha   90.00
_cell.angle_beta   90.00
_cell.angle_gamma   90.00
#
_symmetry.space_group_name_H-M   'P 1'
#
loop_
_entity.id
_entity.type
_entity.pdbx_description
1 polymer ?
#
loop_
_entity_poly.entity_id
_entity_poly.type
_entity_poly.pdbx_seq_one_letter_code
_entity_poly.pdbx_strand_id
1 'polypeptide(L)'
;MNSGISGAVVHCELPCPTALGAIRPSLVEVTVGLVEIVGTPSIGGYEYTLSDTHVMASVIFGGVIVAPLAEEVLFRGFLIGSCSAGAYQNNLQVSIGISPIADTSLHFYCRHSRYADRVTGGGMASVIQGRDLPVDAGANSVVWINRFDAVLSLVDDPLPLVLVGTALVAAGVVFVAWFRSTGPTDDPTDRTGADSSGNEIQGEPASATFEERIGETTLERLEPIVPDAVEHVRDLRSDRREGHEFDREQIDRAVRELRRGLEDALADGRLKMKPTAPDGEPYEIVNLPSRYRELSIPPSDRTVYLGDAEQAVQDRLENGTLREAAMAAEAVDEHREEITNHVCRNERQIVELRREVTATLTDVRELVERLDGALADRVDDFVLAGRHDEFEGIAEIERDISDATYLLHRCSFNDSQRELRDAAEAADDLLVTVDFLGGLVGTIEHGSGTVELPDAVPKALVSDLTPIIERQYDVDAKVTGTAIAINDRNTPDTEDSHSTSRTGSRRTEEGSAAGDVTAGTTASMGSRSGVATGDVADEILFVLRELDGGTNSEAVQYQTERLPNSVARSDILEELVVFCRRQTDIVAAIDLQEGAPPGFLEIEFTDRTAAQSGLETLRNRFLDRHGG
;
A
#
# COMPACT_ATOMS: atom_id res chain seq x y z
N MET A 1 19.66 48.19 39.47
CA MET A 1 20.90 47.97 38.71
C MET A 1 20.89 46.54 38.21
N ASN A 2 21.10 46.40 36.90
CA ASN A 2 20.83 45.26 36.02
C ASN A 2 21.15 43.86 36.57
N SER A 3 20.16 42.97 36.47
CA SER A 3 20.35 41.53 36.31
C SER A 3 19.90 41.15 34.89
N GLY A 4 20.88 40.99 33.99
CA GLY A 4 20.66 40.61 32.60
C GLY A 4 20.34 39.13 32.50
N ILE A 5 19.25 38.82 31.80
CA ILE A 5 18.86 37.47 31.40
C ILE A 5 19.60 37.16 30.11
N SER A 6 20.39 36.08 30.14
CA SER A 6 21.09 35.51 28.99
C SER A 6 20.10 34.66 28.18
N GLY A 7 19.81 35.06 26.95
CA GLY A 7 19.07 34.27 25.97
C GLY A 7 20.05 33.62 25.00
N ALA A 8 20.04 32.29 24.93
CA ALA A 8 20.80 31.53 23.95
C ALA A 8 20.19 31.68 22.56
N VAL A 9 21.00 32.11 21.59
CA VAL A 9 20.70 32.09 20.15
C VAL A 9 21.35 30.83 19.59
N VAL A 10 20.56 29.90 19.09
CA VAL A 10 21.04 28.75 18.32
C VAL A 10 21.12 29.18 16.86
N HIS A 11 22.34 29.38 16.37
CA HIS A 11 22.65 29.44 14.94
C HIS A 11 22.71 28.00 14.40
N CYS A 12 21.88 27.67 13.41
CA CYS A 12 22.12 26.54 12.53
C CYS A 12 22.54 27.11 11.16
N GLU A 13 23.85 27.08 10.91
CA GLU A 13 24.42 27.22 9.57
C GLU A 13 24.36 25.85 8.90
N LEU A 14 23.62 25.74 7.80
CA LEU A 14 23.70 24.59 6.90
C LEU A 14 24.77 24.88 5.83
N PRO A 15 25.72 23.97 5.57
CA PRO A 15 26.71 24.16 4.53
C PRO A 15 26.11 23.87 3.15
N CYS A 16 26.38 24.78 2.22
CA CYS A 16 26.20 24.59 0.79
C CYS A 16 27.36 23.72 0.25
N PRO A 17 27.11 22.74 -0.63
CA PRO A 17 28.15 22.25 -1.53
C PRO A 17 27.90 22.76 -2.94
N THR A 18 28.67 23.79 -3.31
CA THR A 18 29.03 24.07 -4.71
C THR A 18 30.32 23.30 -4.99
N ALA A 19 30.25 22.18 -5.70
CA ALA A 19 31.33 21.66 -6.56
C ALA A 19 30.94 20.30 -7.15
N LEU A 20 30.46 20.29 -8.39
CA LEU A 20 30.64 19.15 -9.29
C LEU A 20 30.73 19.70 -10.71
N GLY A 21 31.97 20.08 -11.04
CA GLY A 21 32.38 20.26 -12.42
C GLY A 21 32.75 18.90 -13.02
N ALA A 22 32.45 18.80 -14.32
CA ALA A 22 33.00 17.85 -15.29
C ALA A 22 32.27 16.51 -15.49
N ILE A 23 31.67 16.45 -16.70
CA ILE A 23 31.36 15.29 -17.56
C ILE A 23 30.06 14.53 -17.23
N ARG A 24 28.95 15.04 -17.76
CA ARG A 24 27.87 14.21 -18.30
C ARG A 24 27.66 14.61 -19.76
N PRO A 25 27.68 13.68 -20.73
CA PRO A 25 27.23 14.02 -22.08
C PRO A 25 25.77 14.43 -21.98
N SER A 26 25.41 15.51 -22.68
CA SER A 26 24.02 15.93 -22.71
C SER A 26 23.18 14.81 -23.33
N LEU A 27 21.97 14.60 -22.82
CA LEU A 27 21.04 13.58 -23.30
C LEU A 27 20.79 13.73 -24.83
N VAL A 28 20.99 14.95 -25.36
CA VAL A 28 20.99 15.29 -26.78
C VAL A 28 22.13 14.61 -27.56
N GLU A 29 23.35 14.51 -27.03
CA GLU A 29 24.47 13.81 -27.69
C GLU A 29 24.26 12.29 -27.71
N VAL A 30 23.69 11.72 -26.65
CA VAL A 30 23.32 10.29 -26.60
C VAL A 30 22.20 10.00 -27.60
N THR A 31 21.26 10.93 -27.76
CA THR A 31 20.14 10.80 -28.71
C THR A 31 20.61 10.95 -30.15
N VAL A 32 21.50 11.90 -30.45
CA VAL A 32 22.07 12.10 -31.80
C VAL A 32 22.99 10.93 -32.18
N GLY A 33 23.78 10.40 -31.24
CA GLY A 33 24.61 9.22 -31.47
C GLY A 33 23.80 7.94 -31.76
N LEU A 34 22.66 7.74 -31.08
CA LEU A 34 21.76 6.62 -31.35
C LEU A 34 21.05 6.74 -32.71
N VAL A 35 20.75 7.96 -33.15
CA VAL A 35 20.12 8.21 -34.46
C VAL A 35 21.10 8.00 -35.63
N GLU A 36 22.39 8.34 -35.46
CA GLU A 36 23.42 8.05 -36.48
C GLU A 36 23.75 6.55 -36.59
N ILE A 37 23.68 5.79 -35.49
CA ILE A 37 23.94 4.34 -35.49
C ILE A 37 22.83 3.56 -36.22
N VAL A 38 21.60 4.07 -36.24
CA VAL A 38 20.43 3.37 -36.82
C VAL A 38 20.20 3.72 -38.29
N GLY A 39 20.85 4.76 -38.83
CA GLY A 39 20.88 5.06 -40.27
C GLY A 39 19.50 5.16 -40.93
N THR A 40 18.84 6.32 -40.81
CA THR A 40 17.56 6.54 -41.49
C THR A 40 17.76 7.04 -42.94
N PRO A 41 17.16 6.40 -43.96
CA PRO A 41 16.96 7.06 -45.25
C PRO A 41 15.75 8.01 -45.15
N SER A 42 15.83 9.16 -45.84
CA SER A 42 14.73 10.11 -45.98
C SER A 42 13.48 9.44 -46.57
N ILE A 43 12.37 9.46 -45.84
CA ILE A 43 11.11 8.82 -46.27
C ILE A 43 10.23 9.85 -46.98
N GLY A 44 10.04 9.66 -48.28
CA GLY A 44 9.04 10.35 -49.09
C GLY A 44 7.95 9.39 -49.56
N GLY A 45 6.69 9.77 -49.33
CA GLY A 45 5.52 9.41 -50.15
C GLY A 45 4.92 8.00 -50.03
N TYR A 46 3.66 7.99 -49.56
CA TYR A 46 2.58 7.00 -49.72
C TYR A 46 2.48 5.75 -48.81
N GLU A 47 1.27 5.66 -48.23
CA GLU A 47 0.52 4.52 -47.68
C GLU A 47 1.26 3.51 -46.79
N TYR A 48 1.16 3.74 -45.48
CA TYR A 48 1.53 2.74 -44.47
C TYR A 48 0.28 2.12 -43.84
N THR A 49 0.25 0.80 -43.79
CA THR A 49 -0.69 0.04 -42.95
C THR A 49 0.00 -0.29 -41.62
N LEU A 50 -0.75 -0.44 -40.53
CA LEU A 50 -0.26 -0.79 -39.18
C LEU A 50 0.49 -2.14 -39.09
N SER A 51 0.71 -2.82 -40.22
CA SER A 51 1.55 -4.02 -40.32
C SER A 51 3.05 -3.72 -40.48
N ASP A 52 3.41 -2.47 -40.81
CA ASP A 52 4.82 -2.07 -40.89
C ASP A 52 5.41 -1.95 -39.48
N THR A 53 6.39 -2.81 -39.21
CA THR A 53 7.08 -2.89 -37.92
C THR A 53 7.75 -1.57 -37.54
N HIS A 54 8.22 -0.78 -38.49
CA HIS A 54 8.84 0.52 -38.21
C HIS A 54 7.81 1.60 -37.84
N VAL A 55 6.64 1.57 -38.48
CA VAL A 55 5.52 2.47 -38.11
C VAL A 55 4.98 2.11 -36.74
N MET A 56 4.81 0.82 -36.45
CA MET A 56 4.37 0.37 -35.14
C MET A 56 5.40 0.71 -34.04
N ALA A 57 6.69 0.53 -34.31
CA ALA A 57 7.76 0.93 -33.40
C ALA A 57 7.79 2.45 -33.16
N SER A 58 7.56 3.26 -34.20
CA SER A 58 7.50 4.74 -34.08
C SER A 58 6.28 5.19 -33.29
N VAL A 59 5.13 4.54 -33.49
CA VAL A 59 3.90 4.83 -32.75
C VAL A 59 4.03 4.43 -31.28
N ILE A 60 4.60 3.26 -30.99
CA ILE A 60 4.86 2.83 -29.60
C ILE A 60 5.87 3.77 -28.95
N PHE A 61 6.96 4.08 -29.62
CA PHE A 61 7.97 5.00 -29.08
C PHE A 61 7.37 6.40 -28.83
N GLY A 62 6.67 6.97 -29.81
CA GLY A 62 6.07 8.30 -29.70
C GLY A 62 4.92 8.38 -28.70
N GLY A 63 3.96 7.46 -28.80
CA GLY A 63 2.71 7.49 -28.03
C GLY A 63 2.81 6.86 -26.65
N VAL A 64 3.60 5.80 -26.49
CA VAL A 64 3.69 5.06 -25.22
C VAL A 64 4.88 5.49 -24.38
N ILE A 65 6.00 5.88 -25.00
CA ILE A 65 7.22 6.22 -24.26
C ILE A 65 7.41 7.73 -24.17
N VAL A 66 7.37 8.44 -25.30
CA VAL A 66 7.72 9.87 -25.34
C VAL A 66 6.57 10.74 -24.82
N ALA A 67 5.32 10.44 -25.14
CA ALA A 67 4.19 11.28 -24.72
C ALA A 67 4.00 11.33 -23.18
N PRO A 68 4.02 10.20 -22.43
CA PRO A 68 3.91 10.26 -20.97
C PRO A 68 5.10 10.95 -20.30
N LEU A 69 6.28 10.80 -20.90
CA LEU A 69 7.51 11.41 -20.38
C LEU A 69 7.52 12.92 -20.62
N ALA A 70 6.98 13.38 -21.76
CA ALA A 70 6.75 14.79 -22.02
C ALA A 70 5.68 15.38 -21.08
N GLU A 71 4.61 14.64 -20.83
CA GLU A 71 3.54 15.03 -19.89
C GLU A 71 4.07 15.15 -18.45
N GLU A 72 4.86 14.18 -17.98
CA GLU A 72 5.49 14.21 -16.66
C GLU A 72 6.47 15.40 -16.50
N VAL A 73 7.27 15.68 -17.54
CA VAL A 73 8.18 16.84 -17.54
C VAL A 73 7.40 18.15 -17.53
N LEU A 74 6.30 18.25 -18.26
CA LEU A 74 5.42 19.43 -18.26
C LEU A 74 4.72 19.61 -16.92
N PHE A 75 4.23 18.53 -16.31
CA PHE A 75 3.58 18.54 -15.00
C PHE A 75 4.55 18.97 -13.90
N ARG A 76 5.77 18.41 -13.87
CA ARG A 76 6.82 18.82 -12.94
C ARG A 76 7.28 20.25 -13.18
N GLY A 77 7.39 20.67 -14.45
CA GLY A 77 7.71 22.05 -14.81
C GLY A 77 6.64 23.03 -14.32
N PHE A 78 5.37 22.68 -14.45
CA PHE A 78 4.23 23.46 -13.96
C PHE A 78 4.23 23.54 -12.42
N LEU A 79 4.44 22.43 -11.72
CA LEU A 79 4.53 22.40 -10.26
C LEU A 79 5.69 23.25 -9.73
N ILE A 80 6.89 23.12 -10.32
CA ILE A 80 8.06 23.92 -9.93
C ILE A 80 7.82 25.40 -10.25
N GLY A 81 7.20 25.72 -11.38
CA GLY A 81 6.80 27.09 -11.74
C GLY A 81 5.78 27.68 -10.76
N SER A 82 4.84 26.87 -10.29
CA SER A 82 3.78 27.29 -9.35
C SER A 82 4.32 27.48 -7.93
N CYS A 83 5.22 26.60 -7.49
CA CYS A 83 5.90 26.72 -6.20
C CYS A 83 6.90 27.90 -6.16
N SER A 84 7.52 28.25 -7.29
CA SER A 84 8.43 29.40 -7.37
C SER A 84 7.71 30.74 -7.60
N ALA A 85 6.49 30.74 -8.15
CA ALA A 85 5.66 31.93 -8.33
C ALA A 85 4.96 32.41 -7.04
N GLY A 86 4.95 31.59 -5.97
CA GLY A 86 4.40 31.96 -4.66
C GLY A 86 5.07 33.16 -3.97
N ALA A 87 6.17 33.69 -4.51
CA ALA A 87 6.87 34.86 -3.96
C ALA A 87 6.59 36.19 -4.69
N TYR A 88 5.97 36.21 -5.89
CA TYR A 88 5.63 37.47 -6.57
C TYR A 88 4.40 37.30 -7.48
N GLN A 89 3.24 37.74 -7.00
CA GLN A 89 2.06 37.91 -7.85
C GLN A 89 2.32 38.95 -8.95
N ASN A 90 2.49 38.51 -10.19
CA ASN A 90 2.19 39.28 -11.39
C ASN A 90 1.92 38.32 -12.56
N ASN A 91 0.84 38.59 -13.29
CA ASN A 91 0.31 37.79 -14.41
C ASN A 91 1.39 37.38 -15.43
N LEU A 92 1.69 36.09 -15.49
CA LEU A 92 2.48 35.47 -16.55
C LEU A 92 1.53 35.00 -17.66
N GLN A 93 1.72 35.48 -18.89
CA GLN A 93 1.01 34.98 -20.06
C GLN A 93 2.00 34.22 -20.94
N VAL A 94 1.83 32.91 -21.07
CA VAL A 94 2.63 32.04 -21.95
C VAL A 94 1.81 31.76 -23.20
N SER A 95 2.33 32.11 -24.38
CA SER A 95 1.72 31.77 -25.67
C SER A 95 2.64 30.85 -26.46
N ILE A 96 2.10 29.73 -26.94
CA ILE A 96 2.81 28.75 -27.77
C ILE A 96 2.34 28.91 -29.22
N GLY A 97 3.27 29.07 -30.16
CA GLY A 97 2.99 29.11 -31.58
C GLY A 97 3.76 28.03 -32.31
N ILE A 98 3.06 27.18 -33.07
CA ILE A 98 3.66 26.16 -33.94
C ILE A 98 3.71 26.75 -35.36
N SER A 99 4.91 26.88 -35.93
CA SER A 99 5.10 27.35 -37.31
C SER A 99 5.13 26.17 -38.28
N PRO A 100 4.36 26.18 -39.38
CA PRO A 100 4.31 25.07 -40.30
C PRO A 100 5.31 25.26 -41.46
N ILE A 101 6.62 25.36 -41.18
CA ILE A 101 7.64 25.24 -42.23
C ILE A 101 8.90 24.54 -41.68
N ALA A 102 9.06 23.28 -42.11
CA ALA A 102 10.26 22.44 -42.29
C ALA A 102 11.40 22.37 -41.25
N ASP A 103 11.42 23.17 -40.19
CA ASP A 103 12.31 23.00 -39.05
C ASP A 103 11.48 22.94 -37.77
N THR A 104 11.51 21.78 -37.10
CA THR A 104 10.91 21.56 -35.78
C THR A 104 11.70 22.34 -34.72
N SER A 105 11.50 23.65 -34.66
CA SER A 105 11.91 24.47 -33.53
C SER A 105 10.69 24.99 -32.76
N LEU A 106 10.62 24.63 -31.48
CA LEU A 106 9.60 25.12 -30.57
C LEU A 106 10.12 26.43 -29.94
N HIS A 107 9.44 27.55 -30.18
CA HIS A 107 9.84 28.85 -29.65
C HIS A 107 8.94 29.27 -28.48
N PHE A 108 9.55 29.57 -27.34
CA PHE A 108 8.86 30.10 -26.16
C PHE A 108 9.08 31.61 -26.08
N TYR A 109 7.99 32.38 -25.95
CA TYR A 109 8.05 33.82 -25.68
C TYR A 109 7.49 34.12 -24.30
N CYS A 110 8.27 34.85 -23.49
CA CYS A 110 7.87 35.31 -22.17
C CYS A 110 7.86 36.85 -22.17
N ARG A 111 6.69 37.47 -21.93
CA ARG A 111 6.54 38.93 -21.97
C ARG A 111 6.12 39.48 -20.60
N HIS A 112 7.00 40.27 -19.98
CA HIS A 112 6.66 41.02 -18.76
C HIS A 112 6.05 42.38 -19.11
N SER A 113 4.85 42.65 -18.59
CA SER A 113 4.24 43.98 -18.59
C SER A 113 4.50 44.66 -17.24
N ARG A 114 5.12 45.85 -17.23
CA ARG A 114 5.20 46.72 -16.04
C ARG A 114 4.25 47.88 -16.23
N TYR A 115 3.17 47.92 -15.45
CA TYR A 115 2.42 49.14 -15.19
C TYR A 115 3.02 49.83 -13.97
N ALA A 116 3.46 51.08 -14.13
CA ALA A 116 3.83 51.97 -13.06
C ALA A 116 2.70 52.98 -12.88
N ASP A 117 2.19 53.13 -11.65
CA ASP A 117 1.48 54.35 -11.31
C ASP A 117 1.84 54.82 -9.88
N ARG A 118 1.89 56.14 -9.73
CA ARG A 118 2.60 56.87 -8.67
C ARG A 118 1.78 58.10 -8.28
N VAL A 119 1.09 58.09 -7.13
CA VAL A 119 0.48 59.29 -6.49
C VAL A 119 0.40 59.04 -4.96
N THR A 120 1.37 59.49 -4.15
CA THR A 120 1.36 60.66 -3.23
C THR A 120 0.16 60.84 -2.28
N GLY A 121 0.44 60.78 -0.96
CA GLY A 121 0.11 61.88 -0.04
C GLY A 121 -0.69 61.55 1.23
N GLY A 122 -0.12 61.92 2.39
CA GLY A 122 -0.87 62.48 3.54
C GLY A 122 -1.09 61.56 4.73
N GLY A 123 -0.41 61.83 5.85
CA GLY A 123 -0.55 61.11 7.11
C GLY A 123 -1.64 61.66 8.05
N MET A 124 -1.96 60.87 9.08
CA MET A 124 -2.25 61.30 10.44
C MET A 124 -2.24 60.08 11.37
N ALA A 125 -1.71 60.27 12.57
CA ALA A 125 -1.67 59.28 13.64
C ALA A 125 -3.03 59.16 14.34
N SER A 126 -3.44 57.95 14.71
CA SER A 126 -4.18 57.71 15.95
C SER A 126 -4.01 56.28 16.43
N VAL A 127 -3.60 56.15 17.69
CA VAL A 127 -3.60 54.94 18.51
C VAL A 127 -5.03 54.60 18.89
N ILE A 128 -5.53 53.41 18.53
CA ILE A 128 -6.52 52.64 19.32
C ILE A 128 -6.19 51.14 19.18
N GLN A 129 -6.16 50.50 20.34
CA GLN A 129 -5.92 49.10 20.64
C GLN A 129 -7.25 48.33 20.56
N GLY A 130 -7.31 47.20 19.84
CA GLY A 130 -8.47 46.30 19.89
C GLY A 130 -8.53 45.28 18.76
N ARG A 131 -8.22 44.02 19.10
CA ARG A 131 -8.50 42.74 18.42
C ARG A 131 -9.33 42.79 17.12
N ASP A 132 -8.71 42.36 16.03
CA ASP A 132 -9.39 41.91 14.81
C ASP A 132 -9.52 40.38 14.79
N LEU A 133 -10.76 39.92 14.64
CA LEU A 133 -11.14 38.71 13.89
C LEU A 133 -10.79 38.92 12.40
N PRO A 134 -10.74 37.85 11.59
CA PRO A 134 -11.21 38.02 10.22
C PRO A 134 -12.35 37.06 9.85
N VAL A 135 -13.24 37.70 9.11
CA VAL A 135 -14.40 37.29 8.34
C VAL A 135 -14.01 36.38 7.15
N ASP A 136 -14.99 35.57 6.77
CA ASP A 136 -15.12 34.72 5.58
C ASP A 136 -14.54 35.25 4.27
N ALA A 137 -14.02 34.32 3.48
CA ALA A 137 -14.01 34.40 2.03
C ALA A 137 -14.50 33.07 1.46
N GLY A 138 -15.75 33.05 1.00
CA GLY A 138 -16.35 31.92 0.30
C GLY A 138 -15.65 31.62 -1.02
N ALA A 139 -15.55 30.33 -1.35
CA ALA A 139 -15.09 29.84 -2.64
C ALA A 139 -16.11 28.84 -3.19
N ASN A 140 -16.68 29.20 -4.34
CA ASN A 140 -17.49 28.32 -5.18
C ASN A 140 -16.64 27.14 -5.65
N SER A 141 -17.07 25.90 -5.39
CA SER A 141 -16.54 24.72 -6.06
C SER A 141 -17.31 24.49 -7.37
N VAL A 142 -16.55 24.37 -8.46
CA VAL A 142 -17.04 23.96 -9.79
C VAL A 142 -16.71 22.47 -9.92
N VAL A 143 -17.73 21.64 -10.04
CA VAL A 143 -17.62 20.20 -10.29
C VAL A 143 -17.14 19.97 -11.73
N TRP A 144 -16.05 19.22 -11.90
CA TRP A 144 -15.61 18.68 -13.18
C TRP A 144 -15.60 17.16 -13.11
N ILE A 145 -16.59 16.54 -13.76
CA ILE A 145 -16.60 15.11 -14.08
C ILE A 145 -15.70 14.91 -15.31
N ASN A 146 -14.73 14.01 -15.25
CA ASN A 146 -14.06 13.51 -16.45
C ASN A 146 -13.92 11.98 -16.46
N ARG A 147 -14.44 11.42 -17.55
CA ARG A 147 -14.42 10.01 -17.98
C ARG A 147 -13.00 9.46 -18.08
N PHE A 148 -12.74 8.34 -17.39
CA PHE A 148 -11.51 7.53 -17.53
C PHE A 148 -11.75 6.13 -18.14
N ASP A 149 -12.97 5.80 -18.57
CA ASP A 149 -13.34 4.44 -19.01
C ASP A 149 -12.65 3.92 -20.29
N ALA A 150 -11.97 4.77 -21.07
CA ALA A 150 -11.41 4.33 -22.34
C ALA A 150 -9.98 3.75 -22.25
N VAL A 151 -9.27 3.92 -21.13
CA VAL A 151 -7.85 3.53 -21.02
C VAL A 151 -7.65 2.18 -20.32
N LEU A 152 -8.60 1.74 -19.49
CA LEU A 152 -8.48 0.48 -18.74
C LEU A 152 -8.75 -0.78 -19.58
N SER A 153 -9.37 -0.67 -20.76
CA SER A 153 -9.69 -1.83 -21.61
C SER A 153 -8.50 -2.46 -22.35
N LEU A 154 -7.29 -1.88 -22.28
CA LEU A 154 -6.09 -2.42 -22.96
C LEU A 154 -5.16 -3.23 -22.05
N VAL A 155 -5.47 -3.34 -20.75
CA VAL A 155 -4.60 -3.98 -19.74
C VAL A 155 -4.88 -5.48 -19.56
N ASP A 156 -5.97 -6.01 -20.12
CA ASP A 156 -6.42 -7.40 -19.88
C ASP A 156 -5.87 -8.45 -20.86
N ASP A 157 -4.97 -8.10 -21.81
CA ASP A 157 -4.41 -9.07 -22.75
C ASP A 157 -2.88 -9.23 -22.57
N PRO A 158 -2.37 -10.33 -21.98
CA PRO A 158 -0.95 -10.49 -21.61
C PRO A 158 -0.02 -10.82 -22.80
N LEU A 159 -0.56 -11.01 -24.00
CA LEU A 159 0.19 -11.41 -25.19
C LEU A 159 1.24 -10.41 -25.70
N PRO A 160 1.05 -9.07 -25.65
CA PRO A 160 2.04 -8.11 -26.15
C PRO A 160 3.31 -8.02 -25.27
N LEU A 161 3.17 -8.20 -23.95
CA LEU A 161 4.30 -8.09 -23.01
C LEU A 161 5.27 -9.27 -23.10
N VAL A 162 4.78 -10.47 -23.43
CA VAL A 162 5.61 -11.68 -23.60
C VAL A 162 6.50 -11.60 -24.85
N LEU A 163 6.04 -10.94 -25.92
CA LEU A 163 6.82 -10.73 -27.14
C LEU A 163 7.93 -9.68 -26.97
N VAL A 164 7.70 -8.63 -26.16
CA VAL A 164 8.72 -7.61 -25.86
C VAL A 164 9.81 -8.17 -24.93
N GLY A 165 9.43 -8.99 -23.95
CA GLY A 165 10.38 -9.64 -23.03
C GLY A 165 11.32 -10.63 -23.72
N THR A 166 10.83 -11.40 -24.69
CA THR A 166 11.65 -12.39 -25.42
C THR A 166 12.64 -11.76 -26.41
N ALA A 167 12.29 -10.62 -27.02
CA ALA A 167 13.20 -9.90 -27.91
C ALA A 167 14.38 -9.24 -27.17
N LEU A 168 14.15 -8.71 -25.96
CA LEU A 168 15.19 -8.08 -25.14
C LEU A 168 16.22 -9.08 -24.59
N VAL A 169 15.78 -10.28 -24.22
CA VAL A 169 16.68 -11.36 -23.76
C VAL A 169 17.56 -11.87 -24.90
N ALA A 170 17.03 -11.99 -26.12
CA ALA A 170 17.81 -12.41 -27.28
C ALA A 170 18.89 -11.38 -27.67
N ALA A 171 18.60 -10.08 -27.56
CA ALA A 171 19.57 -9.01 -27.83
C ALA A 171 20.69 -8.95 -26.76
N GLY A 172 20.37 -9.21 -25.49
CA GLY A 172 21.35 -9.24 -24.39
C GLY A 172 22.36 -10.39 -24.52
N VAL A 173 21.94 -11.56 -24.97
CA VAL A 173 22.82 -12.75 -25.11
C VAL A 173 23.83 -12.58 -26.26
N VAL A 174 23.46 -11.90 -27.35
CA VAL A 174 24.38 -11.65 -28.48
C VAL A 174 25.47 -10.62 -28.10
N PHE A 175 25.14 -9.64 -27.26
CA PHE A 175 26.09 -8.60 -26.84
C PHE A 175 27.20 -9.14 -25.91
N VAL A 176 26.87 -10.07 -25.00
CA VAL A 176 27.84 -10.69 -24.07
C VAL A 176 28.75 -11.71 -24.76
N ALA A 177 28.27 -12.38 -25.80
CA ALA A 177 29.08 -13.33 -26.57
C ALA A 177 30.16 -12.64 -27.43
N TRP A 178 29.89 -11.42 -27.91
CA TRP A 178 30.81 -10.70 -28.79
C TRP A 178 32.03 -10.13 -28.03
N PHE A 179 31.84 -9.65 -26.80
CA PHE A 179 32.92 -9.05 -25.99
C PHE A 179 33.93 -10.07 -25.42
N ARG A 180 33.63 -11.37 -25.49
CA ARG A 180 34.51 -12.43 -24.96
C ARG A 180 35.49 -13.01 -25.98
N SER A 181 35.52 -12.50 -27.21
CA SER A 181 36.27 -13.13 -28.33
C SER A 181 37.51 -12.39 -28.84
N THR A 182 37.96 -11.28 -28.21
CA THR A 182 39.19 -10.58 -28.63
C THR A 182 40.26 -10.60 -27.55
N GLY A 183 40.92 -11.74 -27.40
CA GLY A 183 42.20 -11.86 -26.69
C GLY A 183 43.32 -12.13 -27.70
N PRO A 184 44.42 -11.33 -27.73
CA PRO A 184 45.54 -11.58 -28.62
C PRO A 184 46.40 -12.74 -28.13
N THR A 185 46.51 -13.76 -28.97
CA THR A 185 47.55 -14.80 -28.94
C THR A 185 48.87 -14.24 -29.46
N ASP A 186 49.95 -14.32 -28.67
CA ASP A 186 51.32 -14.27 -29.18
C ASP A 186 52.24 -15.28 -28.45
N ASP A 187 52.64 -16.26 -29.26
CA ASP A 187 53.89 -17.02 -29.44
C ASP A 187 54.83 -17.43 -28.26
N PRO A 188 55.31 -18.70 -28.23
CA PRO A 188 56.35 -19.17 -27.32
C PRO A 188 57.72 -19.26 -28.03
N THR A 189 58.80 -18.79 -27.39
CA THR A 189 60.13 -19.42 -27.57
C THR A 189 61.15 -18.98 -26.50
N ASP A 190 61.72 -20.00 -25.85
CA ASP A 190 63.16 -20.19 -25.63
C ASP A 190 63.89 -19.26 -24.63
N ARG A 191 64.20 -19.77 -23.42
CA ARG A 191 65.56 -20.26 -23.04
C ARG A 191 65.75 -20.49 -21.53
N THR A 192 66.17 -21.72 -21.23
CA THR A 192 67.19 -22.16 -20.26
C THR A 192 67.66 -21.19 -19.17
N GLY A 193 67.47 -21.62 -17.92
CA GLY A 193 68.24 -21.20 -16.75
C GLY A 193 68.04 -22.18 -15.60
N ALA A 194 68.91 -23.17 -15.48
CA ALA A 194 69.06 -23.97 -14.28
C ALA A 194 69.70 -23.11 -13.19
N ASP A 195 69.11 -23.08 -11.99
CA ASP A 195 69.77 -23.51 -10.75
C ASP A 195 69.02 -23.04 -9.50
N SER A 196 69.19 -23.84 -8.46
CA SER A 196 69.03 -23.51 -7.04
C SER A 196 67.65 -23.75 -6.41
N SER A 197 67.49 -24.99 -5.97
CA SER A 197 66.66 -25.36 -4.82
C SER A 197 67.14 -24.63 -3.56
N GLY A 198 66.55 -23.46 -3.32
CA GLY A 198 66.55 -22.79 -2.01
C GLY A 198 65.16 -22.93 -1.40
N ASN A 199 65.03 -23.81 -0.41
CA ASN A 199 63.82 -23.94 0.41
C ASN A 199 63.76 -22.75 1.37
N GLU A 200 63.41 -21.58 0.84
CA GLU A 200 63.11 -20.36 1.59
C GLU A 200 61.63 -20.43 1.93
N ILE A 201 61.32 -20.60 3.23
CA ILE A 201 59.97 -20.43 3.75
C ILE A 201 59.68 -18.93 3.64
N GLN A 202 59.32 -18.47 2.45
CA GLN A 202 58.76 -17.15 2.23
C GLN A 202 57.43 -17.14 2.97
N GLY A 203 57.39 -16.45 4.11
CA GLY A 203 56.12 -16.07 4.71
C GLY A 203 55.34 -15.31 3.65
N GLU A 204 54.13 -15.77 3.33
CA GLU A 204 53.26 -15.08 2.39
C GLU A 204 53.17 -13.60 2.78
N PRO A 205 53.30 -12.68 1.80
CA PRO A 205 53.25 -11.27 2.07
C PRO A 205 51.93 -10.95 2.77
N ALA A 206 52.00 -10.30 3.93
CA ALA A 206 50.86 -10.06 4.79
C ALA A 206 49.81 -9.14 4.15
N SER A 207 50.17 -8.42 3.08
CA SER A 207 49.21 -7.73 2.21
C SER A 207 48.30 -8.69 1.45
N ALA A 208 48.82 -9.82 0.94
CA ALA A 208 48.04 -10.87 0.32
C ALA A 208 47.13 -11.56 1.35
N THR A 209 47.62 -11.77 2.57
CA THR A 209 46.83 -12.36 3.67
C THR A 209 45.72 -11.42 4.15
N PHE A 210 45.92 -10.10 4.11
CA PHE A 210 44.86 -9.12 4.41
C PHE A 210 43.78 -9.11 3.34
N GLU A 211 44.17 -9.09 2.06
CA GLU A 211 43.22 -9.12 0.93
C GLU A 211 42.44 -10.45 0.89
N GLU A 212 43.11 -11.55 1.25
CA GLU A 212 42.48 -12.86 1.35
C GLU A 212 41.50 -12.95 2.53
N ARG A 213 41.83 -12.40 3.70
CA ARG A 213 41.02 -12.55 4.93
C ARG A 213 39.92 -11.49 5.10
N ILE A 214 40.18 -10.26 4.67
CA ILE A 214 39.25 -9.13 4.70
C ILE A 214 38.98 -8.75 3.25
N GLY A 215 39.92 -8.10 2.58
CA GLY A 215 39.73 -7.56 1.22
C GLY A 215 38.71 -6.42 1.16
N GLU A 216 38.85 -5.54 0.16
CA GLU A 216 37.98 -4.34 0.07
C GLU A 216 36.50 -4.72 -0.09
N THR A 217 36.21 -5.77 -0.87
CA THR A 217 34.83 -6.24 -1.08
C THR A 217 34.15 -6.63 0.23
N THR A 218 34.87 -7.17 1.23
CA THR A 218 34.24 -7.48 2.53
C THR A 218 33.93 -6.21 3.32
N LEU A 219 34.75 -5.16 3.18
CA LEU A 219 34.49 -3.87 3.82
C LEU A 219 33.29 -3.18 3.17
N GLU A 220 33.21 -3.16 1.83
CA GLU A 220 32.07 -2.61 1.08
C GLU A 220 30.74 -3.27 1.47
N ARG A 221 30.75 -4.60 1.68
CA ARG A 221 29.58 -5.38 2.13
C ARG A 221 29.13 -5.06 3.55
N LEU A 222 30.10 -4.81 4.43
CA LEU A 222 29.84 -4.55 5.84
C LEU A 222 29.54 -3.09 6.13
N GLU A 223 29.90 -2.18 5.23
CA GLU A 223 29.73 -0.73 5.40
C GLU A 223 28.28 -0.31 5.68
N PRO A 224 27.23 -0.85 5.01
CA PRO A 224 25.84 -0.51 5.33
C PRO A 224 25.39 -0.99 6.72
N ILE A 225 26.00 -2.07 7.23
CA ILE A 225 25.56 -2.78 8.43
C ILE A 225 26.30 -2.26 9.67
N VAL A 226 27.63 -2.13 9.56
CA VAL A 226 28.57 -1.79 10.63
C VAL A 226 29.53 -0.66 10.20
N PRO A 227 29.01 0.53 9.85
CA PRO A 227 29.81 1.62 9.27
C PRO A 227 30.98 2.03 10.17
N ASP A 228 30.76 2.15 11.48
CA ASP A 228 31.78 2.58 12.44
C ASP A 228 32.98 1.61 12.50
N ALA A 229 32.70 0.29 12.45
CA ALA A 229 33.75 -0.73 12.46
C ALA A 229 34.54 -0.75 11.15
N VAL A 230 33.87 -0.51 10.01
CA VAL A 230 34.51 -0.40 8.69
C VAL A 230 35.38 0.87 8.62
N GLU A 231 34.90 2.00 9.11
CA GLU A 231 35.65 3.25 9.20
C GLU A 231 36.92 3.08 10.04
N HIS A 232 36.82 2.49 11.23
CA HIS A 232 37.99 2.19 12.06
C HIS A 232 39.01 1.29 11.35
N VAL A 233 38.58 0.29 10.57
CA VAL A 233 39.49 -0.56 9.80
C VAL A 233 40.12 0.20 8.63
N ARG A 234 39.39 1.09 7.96
CA ARG A 234 39.92 1.98 6.91
C ARG A 234 40.90 3.02 7.47
N ASP A 235 40.68 3.51 8.68
CA ASP A 235 41.62 4.40 9.38
C ASP A 235 42.90 3.67 9.77
N LEU A 236 42.79 2.45 10.32
CA LEU A 236 43.94 1.59 10.59
C LEU A 236 44.78 1.31 9.33
N ARG A 237 44.14 1.28 8.16
CA ARG A 237 44.82 1.17 6.86
C ARG A 237 45.46 2.49 6.42
N SER A 238 44.81 3.62 6.68
CA SER A 238 45.23 4.95 6.23
C SER A 238 46.36 5.56 7.09
N ASP A 239 46.40 5.27 8.39
CA ASP A 239 47.46 5.68 9.32
C ASP A 239 48.82 5.05 9.00
N ARG A 240 48.84 4.09 8.08
CA ARG A 240 50.04 3.46 7.59
C ARG A 240 50.77 4.35 6.59
N ARG A 241 51.81 5.02 7.09
CA ARG A 241 52.83 5.67 6.25
C ARG A 241 53.42 4.67 5.26
N GLU A 242 53.48 5.11 4.00
CA GLU A 242 54.05 4.47 2.83
C GLU A 242 55.19 3.48 3.15
N GLY A 243 54.91 2.16 3.03
CA GLY A 243 55.96 1.14 2.86
C GLY A 243 56.11 0.06 3.94
N HIS A 244 55.46 0.12 5.10
CA HIS A 244 55.42 -1.04 6.01
C HIS A 244 54.41 -2.07 5.54
N GLU A 245 54.54 -3.36 5.92
CA GLU A 245 53.59 -4.44 5.62
C GLU A 245 52.50 -4.53 6.71
N PHE A 246 51.35 -5.20 6.48
CA PHE A 246 50.36 -5.35 7.55
C PHE A 246 50.89 -6.38 8.53
N ASP A 247 51.20 -6.01 9.77
CA ASP A 247 51.55 -7.03 10.76
C ASP A 247 50.33 -7.91 11.05
N ARG A 248 50.54 -9.22 11.23
CA ARG A 248 49.45 -10.17 11.53
C ARG A 248 48.59 -9.73 12.71
N GLU A 249 49.19 -9.10 13.72
CA GLU A 249 48.48 -8.56 14.88
C GLU A 249 47.49 -7.43 14.52
N GLN A 250 47.80 -6.62 13.51
CA GLN A 250 46.91 -5.55 13.02
C GLN A 250 45.76 -6.16 12.23
N ILE A 251 46.02 -7.17 11.38
CA ILE A 251 44.97 -7.90 10.66
C ILE A 251 44.03 -8.57 11.67
N ASP A 252 44.56 -9.23 12.69
CA ASP A 252 43.76 -9.88 13.73
C ASP A 252 43.02 -8.87 14.62
N ARG A 253 43.52 -7.64 14.75
CA ARG A 253 42.78 -6.54 15.39
C ARG A 253 41.61 -6.09 14.52
N ALA A 254 41.84 -5.85 13.23
CA ALA A 254 40.79 -5.46 12.29
C ALA A 254 39.68 -6.53 12.17
N VAL A 255 40.06 -7.81 12.08
CA VAL A 255 39.08 -8.92 12.05
C VAL A 255 38.25 -8.94 13.33
N ARG A 256 38.86 -8.78 14.51
CA ARG A 256 38.12 -8.73 15.79
C ARG A 256 37.20 -7.53 15.89
N GLU A 257 37.62 -6.39 15.35
CA GLU A 257 36.79 -5.18 15.34
C GLU A 257 35.55 -5.37 14.47
N LEU A 258 35.70 -5.89 13.25
CA LEU A 258 34.57 -6.17 12.35
C LEU A 258 33.65 -7.26 12.90
N ARG A 259 34.21 -8.31 13.53
CA ARG A 259 33.40 -9.34 14.21
C ARG A 259 32.58 -8.75 15.34
N ARG A 260 33.20 -7.93 16.20
CA ARG A 260 32.49 -7.25 17.28
C ARG A 260 31.41 -6.33 16.73
N GLY A 261 31.69 -5.57 15.68
CA GLY A 261 30.69 -4.73 15.02
C GLY A 261 29.47 -5.54 14.56
N LEU A 262 29.68 -6.72 13.97
CA LEU A 262 28.59 -7.61 13.56
C LEU A 262 27.83 -8.20 14.77
N GLU A 263 28.53 -8.59 15.84
CA GLU A 263 27.92 -9.04 17.10
C GLU A 263 27.03 -7.94 17.69
N ASP A 264 27.52 -6.70 17.71
CA ASP A 264 26.79 -5.52 18.18
C ASP A 264 25.58 -5.23 17.28
N ALA A 265 25.73 -5.32 15.95
CA ALA A 265 24.62 -5.13 15.01
C ALA A 265 23.52 -6.19 15.15
N LEU A 266 23.87 -7.45 15.44
CA LEU A 266 22.93 -8.51 15.78
C LEU A 266 22.23 -8.23 17.12
N ALA A 267 22.98 -7.82 18.14
CA ALA A 267 22.42 -7.51 19.46
C ALA A 267 21.47 -6.30 19.43
N ASP A 268 21.78 -5.30 18.61
CA ASP A 268 20.95 -4.11 18.39
C ASP A 268 19.74 -4.39 17.50
N GLY A 269 19.64 -5.57 16.88
CA GLY A 269 18.56 -5.95 15.98
C GLY A 269 18.60 -5.21 14.64
N ARG A 270 19.77 -4.74 14.18
CA ARG A 270 19.90 -4.10 12.85
C ARG A 270 19.62 -5.07 11.71
N LEU A 271 19.88 -6.35 11.93
CA LEU A 271 19.61 -7.45 11.00
C LEU A 271 18.22 -8.08 11.22
N LYS A 272 17.37 -7.44 12.04
CA LYS A 272 16.04 -7.94 12.32
C LYS A 272 15.16 -7.80 11.10
N MET A 273 14.59 -8.92 10.70
CA MET A 273 13.82 -9.04 9.47
C MET A 273 12.39 -8.51 9.55
N LYS A 274 11.90 -8.16 10.74
CA LYS A 274 10.55 -7.63 10.94
C LYS A 274 10.59 -6.10 10.85
N PRO A 275 10.10 -5.49 9.75
CA PRO A 275 10.00 -4.05 9.68
C PRO A 275 8.99 -3.54 10.71
N THR A 276 9.17 -2.31 11.16
CA THR A 276 8.26 -1.65 12.11
C THR A 276 7.43 -0.62 11.35
N ALA A 277 6.13 -0.59 11.60
CA ALA A 277 5.23 0.42 11.06
C ALA A 277 5.53 1.81 11.66
N PRO A 278 5.10 2.90 11.01
CA PRO A 278 5.29 4.27 11.50
C PRO A 278 4.67 4.55 12.88
N ASP A 279 3.68 3.77 13.29
CA ASP A 279 3.06 3.83 14.61
C ASP A 279 3.87 3.11 15.71
N GLY A 280 4.95 2.41 15.34
CA GLY A 280 5.84 1.69 16.23
C GLY A 280 5.51 0.20 16.39
N GLU A 281 4.43 -0.30 15.79
CA GLU A 281 4.06 -1.71 15.86
C GLU A 281 4.86 -2.53 14.81
N PRO A 282 5.43 -3.69 15.17
CA PRO A 282 6.14 -4.53 14.24
C PRO A 282 5.17 -5.24 13.28
N TYR A 283 5.54 -5.32 12.00
CA TYR A 283 4.80 -6.13 11.03
C TYR A 283 4.94 -7.63 11.32
N GLU A 284 3.84 -8.36 11.18
CA GLU A 284 3.78 -9.81 11.25
C GLU A 284 3.89 -10.39 9.83
N ILE A 285 5.06 -10.96 9.52
CA ILE A 285 5.39 -11.49 8.19
C ILE A 285 4.78 -12.88 8.01
N VAL A 286 3.45 -12.98 8.03
CA VAL A 286 2.72 -14.23 7.83
C VAL A 286 2.31 -14.39 6.37
N ASN A 287 1.74 -13.33 5.80
CA ASN A 287 1.09 -13.36 4.48
C ASN A 287 1.97 -12.86 3.32
N LEU A 288 3.26 -12.60 3.56
CA LEU A 288 4.16 -12.25 2.47
C LEU A 288 4.37 -13.45 1.50
N PRO A 289 4.55 -13.18 0.20
CA PRO A 289 4.97 -14.21 -0.76
C PRO A 289 6.18 -15.02 -0.28
N SER A 290 6.26 -16.31 -0.65
CA SER A 290 7.34 -17.21 -0.20
C SER A 290 8.74 -16.65 -0.46
N ARG A 291 8.94 -15.96 -1.59
CA ARG A 291 10.21 -15.30 -1.93
C ARG A 291 10.71 -14.29 -0.90
N TYR A 292 9.84 -13.77 -0.02
CA TYR A 292 10.20 -12.85 1.05
C TYR A 292 10.30 -13.56 2.42
N ARG A 293 9.69 -14.74 2.56
CA ARG A 293 9.72 -15.53 3.81
C ARG A 293 10.92 -16.46 3.89
N GLU A 294 11.54 -16.73 2.75
CA GLU A 294 12.68 -17.63 2.58
C GLU A 294 13.87 -16.85 2.01
N LEU A 295 15.05 -17.06 2.58
CA LEU A 295 16.30 -16.43 2.15
C LEU A 295 17.36 -17.51 1.93
N SER A 296 18.06 -17.46 0.80
CA SER A 296 19.21 -18.32 0.55
C SER A 296 20.46 -17.64 1.07
N ILE A 297 21.16 -18.27 2.03
CA ILE A 297 22.31 -17.66 2.71
C ILE A 297 23.63 -18.20 2.14
N PRO A 298 24.44 -17.35 1.48
CA PRO A 298 25.75 -17.74 0.98
C PRO A 298 26.74 -18.07 2.13
N PRO A 299 27.79 -18.87 1.86
CA PRO A 299 28.10 -19.57 0.61
C PRO A 299 27.44 -20.96 0.51
N SER A 300 26.65 -21.38 1.49
CA SER A 300 26.02 -22.71 1.48
C SER A 300 24.84 -22.85 0.53
N ASP A 301 24.29 -21.72 0.07
CA ASP A 301 23.00 -21.62 -0.63
C ASP A 301 21.87 -22.36 0.09
N ARG A 302 22.00 -22.50 1.42
CA ARG A 302 20.96 -23.09 2.25
C ARG A 302 19.84 -22.07 2.37
N THR A 303 18.64 -22.48 2.01
CA THR A 303 17.43 -21.69 2.24
C THR A 303 17.07 -21.76 3.72
N VAL A 304 16.87 -20.60 4.32
CA VAL A 304 16.57 -20.40 5.73
C VAL A 304 15.29 -19.58 5.82
N TYR A 305 14.44 -19.88 6.80
CA TYR A 305 13.26 -19.06 7.06
C TYR A 305 13.67 -17.74 7.69
N LEU A 306 12.86 -16.71 7.45
CA LEU A 306 13.14 -15.35 7.90
C LEU A 306 13.42 -15.23 9.42
N GLY A 307 12.72 -16.03 10.23
CA GLY A 307 12.92 -16.07 11.69
C GLY A 307 14.27 -16.63 12.13
N ASP A 308 14.95 -17.39 11.27
CA ASP A 308 16.23 -18.03 11.54
C ASP A 308 17.40 -17.30 10.85
N ALA A 309 17.14 -16.21 10.13
CA ALA A 309 18.14 -15.50 9.34
C ALA A 309 19.26 -14.88 10.20
N GLU A 310 18.91 -14.24 11.33
CA GLU A 310 19.89 -13.70 12.27
C GLU A 310 20.76 -14.81 12.90
N GLN A 311 20.14 -15.93 13.27
CA GLN A 311 20.84 -17.10 13.79
C GLN A 311 21.82 -17.66 12.77
N ALA A 312 21.46 -17.68 11.49
CA ALA A 312 22.36 -18.13 10.44
C ALA A 312 23.58 -17.21 10.28
N VAL A 313 23.43 -15.88 10.43
CA VAL A 313 24.58 -14.96 10.46
C VAL A 313 25.44 -15.21 11.70
N GLN A 314 24.81 -15.39 12.86
CA GLN A 314 25.51 -15.70 14.12
C GLN A 314 26.31 -17.01 14.02
N ASP A 315 25.72 -18.08 13.49
CA ASP A 315 26.38 -19.37 13.30
C ASP A 315 27.65 -19.24 12.43
N ARG A 316 27.61 -18.37 11.41
CA ARG A 316 28.77 -18.06 10.55
C ARG A 316 29.81 -17.21 11.25
N LEU A 317 29.38 -16.30 12.11
CA LEU A 317 30.29 -15.46 12.89
C LEU A 317 31.09 -16.28 13.91
N GLU A 318 30.42 -17.26 14.54
CA GLU A 318 31.01 -18.17 15.53
C GLU A 318 31.91 -19.24 14.90
N ASN A 319 31.43 -19.90 13.83
CA ASN A 319 32.08 -21.11 13.29
C ASN A 319 32.81 -20.90 11.95
N GLY A 320 32.57 -19.78 11.27
CA GLY A 320 33.08 -19.49 9.93
C GLY A 320 34.17 -18.43 9.89
N THR A 321 34.55 -18.06 8.66
CA THR A 321 35.45 -16.93 8.36
C THR A 321 34.68 -15.60 8.40
N LEU A 322 35.39 -14.49 8.61
CA LEU A 322 34.76 -13.15 8.57
C LEU A 322 34.11 -12.87 7.20
N ARG A 323 34.72 -13.32 6.09
CA ARG A 323 34.16 -13.17 4.75
C ARG A 323 32.83 -13.92 4.60
N GLU A 324 32.72 -15.13 5.15
CA GLU A 324 31.45 -15.88 5.14
C GLU A 324 30.37 -15.20 5.98
N ALA A 325 30.74 -14.71 7.16
CA ALA A 325 29.81 -13.94 8.00
C ALA A 325 29.36 -12.64 7.30
N ALA A 326 30.27 -11.95 6.61
CA ALA A 326 29.95 -10.74 5.85
C ALA A 326 29.04 -11.02 4.65
N MET A 327 29.26 -12.11 3.91
CA MET A 327 28.37 -12.53 2.82
C MET A 327 26.96 -12.90 3.33
N ALA A 328 26.89 -13.58 4.47
CA ALA A 328 25.61 -13.91 5.09
C ALA A 328 24.90 -12.64 5.59
N ALA A 329 25.62 -11.72 6.22
CA ALA A 329 25.08 -10.46 6.73
C ALA A 329 24.60 -9.54 5.60
N GLU A 330 25.36 -9.42 4.50
CA GLU A 330 24.96 -8.69 3.29
C GLU A 330 23.66 -9.27 2.71
N ALA A 331 23.60 -10.59 2.47
CA ALA A 331 22.39 -11.22 1.93
C ALA A 331 21.17 -11.02 2.84
N VAL A 332 21.37 -11.03 4.16
CA VAL A 332 20.32 -10.74 5.15
C VAL A 332 19.89 -9.28 5.08
N ASP A 333 20.83 -8.33 5.00
CA ASP A 333 20.52 -6.91 4.94
C ASP A 333 19.82 -6.52 3.62
N GLU A 334 20.29 -7.03 2.47
CA GLU A 334 19.64 -6.84 1.17
C GLU A 334 18.20 -7.36 1.21
N HIS A 335 17.99 -8.57 1.73
CA HIS A 335 16.65 -9.17 1.83
C HIS A 335 15.73 -8.39 2.78
N ARG A 336 16.28 -7.90 3.91
CA ARG A 336 15.55 -7.01 4.84
C ARG A 336 15.13 -5.72 4.14
N GLU A 337 16.01 -5.13 3.33
CA GLU A 337 15.69 -3.94 2.55
C GLU A 337 14.61 -4.23 1.50
N GLU A 338 14.67 -5.37 0.81
CA GLU A 338 13.65 -5.80 -0.14
C GLU A 338 12.27 -5.94 0.51
N ILE A 339 12.19 -6.60 1.68
CA ILE A 339 10.97 -6.72 2.47
C ILE A 339 10.46 -5.33 2.86
N THR A 340 11.33 -4.48 3.41
CA THR A 340 10.96 -3.13 3.85
C THR A 340 10.41 -2.32 2.68
N ASN A 341 11.09 -2.34 1.53
CA ASN A 341 10.64 -1.67 0.32
C ASN A 341 9.31 -2.21 -0.21
N HIS A 342 9.08 -3.53 -0.08
CA HIS A 342 7.80 -4.13 -0.44
C HIS A 342 6.67 -3.68 0.50
N VAL A 343 6.89 -3.73 1.82
CA VAL A 343 5.91 -3.30 2.83
C VAL A 343 5.59 -1.81 2.65
N CYS A 344 6.59 -0.93 2.61
CA CYS A 344 6.39 0.52 2.47
C CYS A 344 5.66 0.91 1.17
N ARG A 345 5.85 0.15 0.08
CA ARG A 345 5.14 0.40 -1.18
C ARG A 345 3.63 0.15 -1.03
N ASN A 346 3.26 -0.96 -0.39
CA ASN A 346 1.85 -1.33 -0.19
C ASN A 346 1.18 -0.49 0.91
N GLU A 347 1.90 -0.27 2.02
CA GLU A 347 1.46 0.56 3.14
C GLU A 347 1.05 1.96 2.68
N ARG A 348 1.83 2.61 1.81
CA ARG A 348 1.52 3.96 1.33
C ARG A 348 0.12 4.06 0.71
N GLN A 349 -0.29 3.06 -0.07
CA GLN A 349 -1.60 3.05 -0.73
C GLN A 349 -2.73 2.87 0.30
N ILE A 350 -2.53 1.97 1.26
CA ILE A 350 -3.50 1.65 2.32
C ILE A 350 -3.67 2.85 3.26
N VAL A 351 -2.58 3.50 3.66
CA VAL A 351 -2.62 4.67 4.54
C VAL A 351 -3.32 5.85 3.87
N GLU A 352 -3.10 6.07 2.57
CA GLU A 352 -3.79 7.13 1.83
C GLU A 352 -5.29 6.87 1.73
N LEU A 353 -5.69 5.65 1.36
CA LEU A 353 -7.10 5.28 1.29
C LEU A 353 -7.78 5.40 2.67
N ARG A 354 -7.14 4.91 3.74
CA ARG A 354 -7.65 5.08 5.11
C ARG A 354 -7.87 6.54 5.48
N ARG A 355 -6.94 7.42 5.09
CA ARG A 355 -7.04 8.86 5.35
C ARG A 355 -8.23 9.47 4.62
N GLU A 356 -8.47 9.07 3.37
CA GLU A 356 -9.64 9.49 2.59
C GLU A 356 -10.95 9.07 3.27
N VAL A 357 -11.11 7.79 3.61
CA VAL A 357 -12.33 7.30 4.30
C VAL A 357 -12.53 8.04 5.63
N THR A 358 -11.49 8.21 6.42
CA THR A 358 -11.58 8.92 7.72
C THR A 358 -11.99 10.40 7.54
N ALA A 359 -11.53 11.04 6.46
CA ALA A 359 -11.93 12.41 6.13
C ALA A 359 -13.40 12.47 5.72
N THR A 360 -13.86 11.56 4.86
CA THR A 360 -15.28 11.44 4.49
C THR A 360 -16.16 11.23 5.72
N LEU A 361 -15.80 10.32 6.64
CA LEU A 361 -16.53 10.12 7.89
C LEU A 361 -16.53 11.35 8.81
N THR A 362 -15.50 12.19 8.73
CA THR A 362 -15.47 13.47 9.46
C THR A 362 -16.49 14.44 8.85
N ASP A 363 -16.53 14.56 7.52
CA ASP A 363 -17.50 15.40 6.82
C ASP A 363 -18.94 14.95 7.09
N VAL A 364 -19.21 13.63 7.12
CA VAL A 364 -20.51 13.06 7.49
C VAL A 364 -20.92 13.54 8.89
N ARG A 365 -20.04 13.46 9.88
CA ARG A 365 -20.33 13.93 11.25
C ARG A 365 -20.66 15.41 11.28
N GLU A 366 -19.86 16.24 10.60
CA GLU A 366 -20.10 17.68 10.54
C GLU A 366 -21.46 18.02 9.90
N LEU A 367 -21.87 17.27 8.87
CA LEU A 367 -23.19 17.45 8.26
C LEU A 367 -24.34 16.97 9.16
N VAL A 368 -24.17 15.87 9.89
CA VAL A 368 -25.17 15.40 10.88
C VAL A 368 -25.32 16.40 12.01
N GLU A 369 -24.22 16.97 12.53
CA GLU A 369 -24.23 17.99 13.59
C GLU A 369 -24.95 19.29 13.20
N ARG A 370 -25.11 19.55 11.89
CA ARG A 370 -25.86 20.70 11.39
C ARG A 370 -27.37 20.48 11.35
N LEU A 371 -27.84 19.24 11.48
CA LEU A 371 -29.26 18.95 11.58
C LEU A 371 -29.75 19.29 12.98
N ASP A 372 -31.01 19.71 13.09
CA ASP A 372 -31.61 20.11 14.37
C ASP A 372 -32.80 19.22 14.76
N GLY A 373 -33.07 19.17 16.07
CA GLY A 373 -34.30 18.62 16.64
C GLY A 373 -34.42 17.10 16.57
N ALA A 374 -35.66 16.62 16.52
CA ALA A 374 -35.97 15.18 16.52
C ALA A 374 -35.47 14.46 15.25
N LEU A 375 -35.31 15.20 14.15
CA LEU A 375 -34.67 14.68 12.93
C LEU A 375 -33.19 14.37 13.19
N ALA A 376 -32.45 15.31 13.79
CA ALA A 376 -31.04 15.11 14.13
C ALA A 376 -30.86 13.90 15.04
N ASP A 377 -31.65 13.78 16.11
CA ASP A 377 -31.61 12.64 17.04
C ASP A 377 -31.82 11.30 16.32
N ARG A 378 -32.71 11.26 15.31
CA ARG A 378 -32.98 10.05 14.56
C ARG A 378 -31.90 9.73 13.53
N VAL A 379 -31.37 10.75 12.87
CA VAL A 379 -30.27 10.60 11.91
C VAL A 379 -28.99 10.17 12.63
N ASP A 380 -28.73 10.70 13.83
CA ASP A 380 -27.64 10.26 14.71
C ASP A 380 -27.73 8.75 15.02
N ASP A 381 -28.92 8.30 15.44
CA ASP A 381 -29.22 6.88 15.70
C ASP A 381 -28.96 5.98 14.47
N PHE A 382 -29.25 6.48 13.27
CA PHE A 382 -29.11 5.70 12.03
C PHE A 382 -27.70 5.75 11.45
N VAL A 383 -27.16 6.95 11.27
CA VAL A 383 -25.89 7.22 10.58
C VAL A 383 -24.70 7.01 11.50
N LEU A 384 -24.71 7.54 12.74
CA LEU A 384 -23.58 7.38 13.64
C LEU A 384 -23.60 6.01 14.32
N ALA A 385 -24.76 5.60 14.82
CA ALA A 385 -24.90 4.37 15.59
C ALA A 385 -25.22 3.12 14.76
N GLY A 386 -25.47 3.24 13.45
CA GLY A 386 -25.68 2.10 12.55
C GLY A 386 -26.94 1.28 12.85
N ARG A 387 -28.02 1.92 13.30
CA ARG A 387 -29.26 1.20 13.68
C ARG A 387 -30.26 1.02 12.54
N HIS A 388 -29.82 1.18 11.31
CA HIS A 388 -30.68 1.06 10.13
C HIS A 388 -30.18 -0.07 9.23
N ASP A 389 -31.06 -1.00 8.86
CA ASP A 389 -30.65 -2.26 8.20
C ASP A 389 -30.19 -2.09 6.74
N GLU A 390 -30.42 -0.93 6.12
CA GLU A 390 -30.13 -0.69 4.70
C GLU A 390 -28.73 -0.12 4.42
N PHE A 391 -27.99 0.35 5.43
CA PHE A 391 -26.63 0.86 5.26
C PHE A 391 -25.84 0.77 6.56
N GLU A 392 -24.53 0.67 6.43
CA GLU A 392 -23.58 0.60 7.54
C GLU A 392 -23.43 1.97 8.20
N GLY A 393 -23.45 2.00 9.54
CA GLY A 393 -23.21 3.24 10.28
C GLY A 393 -21.72 3.56 10.40
N ILE A 394 -21.38 4.79 10.79
CA ILE A 394 -20.00 5.22 11.02
C ILE A 394 -19.26 4.26 11.97
N ALA A 395 -19.93 3.80 13.04
CA ALA A 395 -19.31 2.88 14.00
C ALA A 395 -18.90 1.52 13.40
N GLU A 396 -19.61 1.05 12.36
CA GLU A 396 -19.28 -0.17 11.63
C GLU A 396 -18.14 0.08 10.66
N ILE A 397 -18.21 1.16 9.87
CA ILE A 397 -17.12 1.55 8.96
C ILE A 397 -15.81 1.80 9.71
N GLU A 398 -15.84 2.41 10.91
CA GLU A 398 -14.65 2.58 11.75
C GLU A 398 -14.06 1.27 12.26
N ARG A 399 -14.92 0.26 12.46
CA ARG A 399 -14.48 -1.09 12.79
C ARG A 399 -13.79 -1.72 11.58
N ASP A 400 -14.33 -1.57 10.38
CA ASP A 400 -13.73 -2.10 9.15
C ASP A 400 -12.38 -1.43 8.87
N ILE A 401 -12.25 -0.12 9.11
CA ILE A 401 -10.95 0.59 9.07
C ILE A 401 -9.95 -0.02 10.07
N SER A 402 -10.41 -0.39 11.26
CA SER A 402 -9.58 -1.00 12.30
C SER A 402 -9.15 -2.43 11.90
N ASP A 403 -10.07 -3.22 11.36
CA ASP A 403 -9.83 -4.58 10.89
C ASP A 403 -8.89 -4.56 9.66
N ALA A 404 -9.06 -3.61 8.74
CA ALA A 404 -8.15 -3.37 7.64
C ALA A 404 -6.74 -2.98 8.11
N THR A 405 -6.64 -2.18 9.18
CA THR A 405 -5.34 -1.83 9.79
C THR A 405 -4.68 -3.06 10.40
N TYR A 406 -5.45 -3.94 11.06
CA TYR A 406 -4.95 -5.22 11.56
C TYR A 406 -4.42 -6.11 10.41
N LEU A 407 -5.16 -6.21 9.29
CA LEU A 407 -4.74 -6.96 8.11
C LEU A 407 -3.45 -6.39 7.49
N LEU A 408 -3.28 -5.06 7.47
CA LEU A 408 -2.05 -4.40 7.05
C LEU A 408 -0.86 -4.87 7.90
N HIS A 409 -0.99 -4.88 9.23
CA HIS A 409 0.09 -5.34 10.12
C HIS A 409 0.44 -6.81 9.90
N ARG A 410 -0.51 -7.65 9.46
CA ARG A 410 -0.26 -9.05 9.09
C ARG A 410 0.23 -9.25 7.65
N CYS A 411 0.59 -8.16 6.98
CA CYS A 411 1.01 -8.12 5.58
C CYS A 411 -0.03 -8.70 4.60
N SER A 412 -1.32 -8.73 4.94
CA SER A 412 -2.39 -9.08 4.00
C SER A 412 -2.86 -7.85 3.24
N PHE A 413 -1.98 -7.32 2.37
CA PHE A 413 -2.19 -6.03 1.73
C PHE A 413 -3.42 -5.99 0.81
N ASN A 414 -3.71 -7.09 0.10
CA ASN A 414 -4.87 -7.13 -0.80
C ASN A 414 -6.18 -7.10 -0.03
N ASP A 415 -6.27 -7.86 1.07
CA ASP A 415 -7.46 -7.91 1.90
C ASP A 415 -7.67 -6.58 2.63
N SER A 416 -6.60 -6.02 3.22
CA SER A 416 -6.61 -4.69 3.81
C SER A 416 -7.07 -3.60 2.83
N GLN A 417 -6.59 -3.64 1.58
CA GLN A 417 -7.05 -2.71 0.55
C GLN A 417 -8.50 -2.93 0.12
N ARG A 418 -8.96 -4.17 0.10
CA ARG A 418 -10.35 -4.49 -0.24
C ARG A 418 -11.28 -3.97 0.85
N GLU A 419 -10.99 -4.29 2.11
CA GLU A 419 -11.75 -3.83 3.28
C GLU A 419 -11.85 -2.30 3.32
N LEU A 420 -10.75 -1.58 3.07
CA LEU A 420 -10.78 -0.12 3.00
C LEU A 420 -11.55 0.44 1.79
N ARG A 421 -11.63 -0.28 0.66
CA ARG A 421 -12.43 0.16 -0.48
C ARG A 421 -13.91 -0.03 -0.21
N ASP A 422 -14.27 -1.16 0.41
CA ASP A 422 -15.64 -1.45 0.82
C ASP A 422 -16.09 -0.39 1.87
N ALA A 423 -15.24 -0.09 2.85
CA ALA A 423 -15.45 1.00 3.81
C ALA A 423 -15.52 2.40 3.16
N ALA A 424 -14.76 2.65 2.10
CA ALA A 424 -14.82 3.92 1.35
C ALA A 424 -16.16 4.09 0.64
N GLU A 425 -16.65 3.03 -0.03
CA GLU A 425 -17.95 3.03 -0.71
C GLU A 425 -19.09 3.27 0.30
N ALA A 426 -19.06 2.58 1.45
CA ALA A 426 -20.03 2.80 2.52
C ALA A 426 -19.99 4.23 3.08
N ALA A 427 -18.80 4.82 3.25
CA ALA A 427 -18.65 6.19 3.72
C ALA A 427 -19.17 7.22 2.72
N ASP A 428 -18.98 6.99 1.42
CA ASP A 428 -19.50 7.84 0.35
C ASP A 428 -21.03 7.77 0.28
N ASP A 429 -21.62 6.58 0.42
CA ASP A 429 -23.08 6.40 0.49
C ASP A 429 -23.69 7.14 1.68
N LEU A 430 -23.02 7.10 2.84
CA LEU A 430 -23.39 7.90 4.01
C LEU A 430 -23.31 9.41 3.73
N LEU A 431 -22.25 9.87 3.09
CA LEU A 431 -22.07 11.29 2.75
C LEU A 431 -23.19 11.78 1.84
N VAL A 432 -23.51 11.03 0.79
CA VAL A 432 -24.62 11.34 -0.13
C VAL A 432 -25.96 11.35 0.62
N THR A 433 -26.16 10.42 1.55
CA THR A 433 -27.36 10.35 2.38
C THR A 433 -27.53 11.57 3.27
N VAL A 434 -26.49 11.98 3.98
CA VAL A 434 -26.57 13.14 4.89
C VAL A 434 -26.64 14.46 4.11
N ASP A 435 -25.93 14.60 3.00
CA ASP A 435 -26.05 15.78 2.13
C ASP A 435 -27.47 15.92 1.56
N PHE A 436 -28.08 14.80 1.12
CA PHE A 436 -29.48 14.77 0.71
C PHE A 436 -30.42 15.25 1.83
N LEU A 437 -30.23 14.79 3.07
CA LEU A 437 -31.04 15.23 4.22
C LEU A 437 -30.85 16.73 4.51
N GLY A 438 -29.63 17.24 4.42
CA GLY A 438 -29.34 18.67 4.52
C GLY A 438 -30.07 19.50 3.44
N GLY A 439 -30.02 19.03 2.19
CA GLY A 439 -30.75 19.65 1.07
C GLY A 439 -32.27 19.57 1.22
N LEU A 440 -32.78 18.49 1.80
CA LEU A 440 -34.19 18.31 2.12
C LEU A 440 -34.66 19.32 3.17
N VAL A 441 -33.90 19.50 4.26
CA VAL A 441 -34.18 20.51 5.28
C VAL A 441 -34.17 21.91 4.66
N GLY A 442 -33.18 22.24 3.83
CA GLY A 442 -33.15 23.53 3.12
C GLY A 442 -34.37 23.76 2.21
N THR A 443 -34.86 22.71 1.55
CA THR A 443 -36.08 22.78 0.71
C THR A 443 -37.34 23.02 1.56
N ILE A 444 -37.43 22.37 2.72
CA ILE A 444 -38.53 22.57 3.68
C ILE A 444 -38.56 24.02 4.19
N GLU A 445 -37.41 24.60 4.50
CA GLU A 445 -37.30 26.00 4.94
C GLU A 445 -37.76 27.01 3.86
N HIS A 446 -37.74 26.61 2.59
CA HIS A 446 -38.27 27.40 1.47
C HIS A 446 -39.77 27.16 1.19
N GLY A 447 -40.43 26.29 1.94
CA GLY A 447 -41.90 26.16 2.03
C GLY A 447 -42.56 25.21 1.02
N SER A 448 -41.92 24.86 -0.10
CA SER A 448 -42.40 23.78 -0.99
C SER A 448 -41.32 23.38 -1.99
N GLY A 449 -41.35 22.13 -2.42
CA GLY A 449 -40.42 21.65 -3.43
C GLY A 449 -40.50 20.15 -3.67
N THR A 450 -39.75 19.69 -4.66
CA THR A 450 -39.53 18.26 -4.89
C THR A 450 -38.03 18.04 -4.92
N VAL A 451 -37.56 17.10 -4.11
CA VAL A 451 -36.15 16.71 -4.04
C VAL A 451 -36.01 15.31 -4.63
N GLU A 452 -35.16 15.17 -5.64
CA GLU A 452 -34.84 13.87 -6.23
C GLU A 452 -34.03 13.04 -5.24
N LEU A 453 -34.36 11.76 -5.14
CA LEU A 453 -33.69 10.80 -4.28
C LEU A 453 -32.50 10.19 -5.05
N PRO A 454 -31.26 10.39 -4.59
CA PRO A 454 -30.10 9.72 -5.18
C PRO A 454 -30.21 8.20 -5.05
N ASP A 455 -29.60 7.47 -5.98
CA ASP A 455 -29.65 5.99 -6.00
C ASP A 455 -29.04 5.36 -4.73
N ALA A 456 -28.04 6.03 -4.15
CA ALA A 456 -27.38 5.64 -2.90
C ALA A 456 -28.28 5.78 -1.66
N VAL A 457 -29.37 6.57 -1.72
CA VAL A 457 -30.22 6.83 -0.54
C VAL A 457 -31.38 5.83 -0.48
N PRO A 458 -31.44 4.96 0.54
CA PRO A 458 -32.49 3.94 0.61
C PRO A 458 -33.88 4.55 0.83
N LYS A 459 -34.86 4.07 0.06
CA LYS A 459 -36.26 4.52 0.20
C LYS A 459 -36.87 4.19 1.56
N ALA A 460 -36.40 3.09 2.18
CA ALA A 460 -36.85 2.70 3.50
C ALA A 460 -36.43 3.74 4.56
N LEU A 461 -35.17 4.21 4.53
CA LEU A 461 -34.70 5.28 5.40
C LEU A 461 -35.58 6.53 5.29
N VAL A 462 -35.82 6.99 4.07
CA VAL A 462 -36.66 8.16 3.82
C VAL A 462 -38.08 7.95 4.37
N SER A 463 -38.63 6.75 4.17
CA SER A 463 -39.98 6.42 4.66
C SER A 463 -40.05 6.45 6.18
N ASP A 464 -38.98 6.03 6.87
CA ASP A 464 -38.86 6.06 8.32
C ASP A 464 -38.67 7.47 8.87
N LEU A 465 -37.99 8.35 8.14
CA LEU A 465 -37.79 9.75 8.51
C LEU A 465 -38.99 10.64 8.18
N THR A 466 -39.81 10.27 7.20
CA THR A 466 -40.96 11.08 6.74
C THR A 466 -41.90 11.49 7.89
N PRO A 467 -42.37 10.60 8.79
CA PRO A 467 -43.25 10.98 9.89
C PRO A 467 -42.63 11.97 10.89
N ILE A 468 -41.30 11.96 11.02
CA ILE A 468 -40.55 12.87 11.90
C ILE A 468 -40.47 14.24 11.23
N ILE A 469 -40.15 14.27 9.94
CA ILE A 469 -40.10 15.48 9.13
C ILE A 469 -41.46 16.20 9.14
N GLU A 470 -42.54 15.48 8.85
CA GLU A 470 -43.91 16.04 8.83
C GLU A 470 -44.34 16.62 10.18
N ARG A 471 -43.85 16.05 11.29
CA ARG A 471 -44.18 16.51 12.64
C ARG A 471 -43.32 17.69 13.07
N GLN A 472 -42.03 17.66 12.75
CA GLN A 472 -41.08 18.67 13.18
C GLN A 472 -41.26 19.99 12.42
N TYR A 473 -41.51 19.91 11.12
CA TYR A 473 -41.58 21.07 10.24
C TYR A 473 -43.00 21.46 9.82
N ASP A 474 -44.02 20.73 10.27
CA ASP A 474 -45.44 20.95 9.92
C ASP A 474 -45.72 20.98 8.40
N VAL A 475 -45.07 20.07 7.67
CA VAL A 475 -45.25 19.87 6.23
C VAL A 475 -45.92 18.53 5.93
N ASP A 476 -46.47 18.39 4.73
CA ASP A 476 -46.87 17.10 4.16
C ASP A 476 -45.77 16.61 3.23
N ALA A 477 -45.17 15.47 3.56
CA ALA A 477 -44.05 14.90 2.83
C ALA A 477 -44.45 13.54 2.23
N LYS A 478 -44.36 13.43 0.90
CA LYS A 478 -44.76 12.20 0.20
C LYS A 478 -43.67 11.70 -0.72
N VAL A 479 -43.19 10.49 -0.42
CA VAL A 479 -42.27 9.75 -1.29
C VAL A 479 -43.02 9.27 -2.53
N THR A 480 -42.63 9.75 -3.71
CA THR A 480 -43.21 9.40 -5.00
C THR A 480 -42.12 8.92 -5.95
N GLY A 481 -42.01 7.60 -6.16
CA GLY A 481 -41.03 7.04 -7.08
C GLY A 481 -39.59 7.22 -6.57
N THR A 482 -38.85 8.14 -7.20
CA THR A 482 -37.46 8.52 -6.90
C THR A 482 -37.37 9.98 -6.42
N ALA A 483 -38.44 10.52 -5.85
CA ALA A 483 -38.44 11.88 -5.32
C ALA A 483 -39.31 12.00 -4.08
N ILE A 484 -39.02 12.99 -3.24
CA ILE A 484 -39.87 13.42 -2.13
C ILE A 484 -40.51 14.75 -2.51
N ALA A 485 -41.84 14.80 -2.52
CA ALA A 485 -42.58 16.04 -2.65
C ALA A 485 -42.92 16.59 -1.26
N ILE A 486 -42.59 17.87 -1.03
CA ILE A 486 -42.88 18.60 0.20
C ILE A 486 -43.88 19.72 -0.12
N ASN A 487 -45.01 19.71 0.59
CA ASN A 487 -46.02 20.76 0.53
C ASN A 487 -46.25 21.35 1.92
N ASP A 488 -46.29 22.68 2.02
CA ASP A 488 -46.71 23.36 3.25
C ASP A 488 -48.21 23.17 3.48
N ARG A 489 -48.56 22.61 4.65
CA ARG A 489 -49.93 22.34 5.10
C ARG A 489 -50.83 23.57 5.14
N ASN A 490 -50.23 24.75 5.23
CA ASN A 490 -50.94 26.02 5.35
C ASN A 490 -51.17 26.71 4.00
N THR A 491 -50.70 26.12 2.89
CA THR A 491 -50.98 26.64 1.55
C THR A 491 -52.30 26.04 1.08
N PRO A 492 -53.43 26.79 1.07
CA PRO A 492 -54.69 26.25 0.60
C PRO A 492 -54.54 25.87 -0.87
N ASP A 493 -54.76 24.59 -1.17
CA ASP A 493 -54.85 24.02 -2.53
C ASP A 493 -55.67 24.95 -3.43
N THR A 494 -54.97 25.79 -4.17
CA THR A 494 -55.60 26.64 -5.18
C THR A 494 -55.61 25.80 -6.43
N GLU A 495 -56.78 25.20 -6.66
CA GLU A 495 -57.25 24.50 -7.87
C GLU A 495 -57.17 22.97 -7.86
N ASP A 496 -58.25 22.35 -7.36
CA ASP A 496 -59.05 21.52 -8.27
C ASP A 496 -60.55 21.64 -7.98
N SER A 497 -61.22 22.39 -8.87
CA SER A 497 -62.68 22.53 -8.91
C SER A 497 -63.29 21.32 -9.63
N HIS A 498 -64.01 20.47 -8.90
CA HIS A 498 -65.35 19.95 -9.23
C HIS A 498 -65.62 18.59 -8.57
N SER A 499 -66.41 18.57 -7.48
CA SER A 499 -67.74 17.94 -7.50
C SER A 499 -68.38 18.00 -6.12
N THR A 500 -69.53 18.65 -6.12
CA THR A 500 -70.60 18.60 -5.11
C THR A 500 -70.93 17.18 -4.65
N SER A 501 -71.03 16.96 -3.34
CA SER A 501 -72.28 16.54 -2.67
C SER A 501 -72.18 16.56 -1.15
N ARG A 502 -73.04 17.39 -0.57
CA ARG A 502 -73.48 17.37 0.84
C ARG A 502 -73.97 15.96 1.20
N THR A 503 -73.83 15.53 2.46
CA THR A 503 -74.93 15.45 3.46
C THR A 503 -74.38 14.95 4.80
N GLY A 504 -74.81 15.59 5.89
CA GLY A 504 -74.25 15.48 7.25
C GLY A 504 -74.45 14.14 7.95
N SER A 505 -73.88 14.00 9.16
CA SER A 505 -74.62 13.60 10.38
C SER A 505 -73.67 13.42 11.58
N ARG A 506 -73.85 14.30 12.58
CA ARG A 506 -73.99 14.00 14.02
C ARG A 506 -72.79 13.51 14.88
N ARG A 507 -72.48 14.34 15.89
CA ARG A 507 -71.86 14.06 17.21
C ARG A 507 -72.21 12.70 17.81
N THR A 508 -71.31 12.11 18.61
CA THR A 508 -71.47 11.60 20.02
C THR A 508 -70.09 11.04 20.48
N GLU A 509 -69.36 11.73 21.36
CA GLU A 509 -69.05 11.39 22.79
C GLU A 509 -68.16 10.17 23.06
N GLU A 510 -67.08 10.45 23.82
CA GLU A 510 -66.52 9.74 24.98
C GLU A 510 -66.28 8.22 24.98
N GLY A 511 -65.04 7.84 25.33
CA GLY A 511 -64.70 6.46 25.70
C GLY A 511 -63.23 6.28 26.10
N SER A 512 -62.89 6.70 27.32
CA SER A 512 -61.64 6.40 28.02
C SER A 512 -61.52 4.89 28.35
N ALA A 513 -60.35 4.28 28.16
CA ALA A 513 -59.92 3.11 28.94
C ALA A 513 -58.39 2.92 28.91
N ALA A 514 -57.82 2.86 30.11
CA ALA A 514 -56.46 2.46 30.43
C ALA A 514 -56.33 0.94 30.59
N GLY A 515 -55.11 0.42 30.40
CA GLY A 515 -54.61 -0.90 30.84
C GLY A 515 -53.14 -0.99 30.42
N ASP A 516 -52.16 -0.79 31.29
CA ASP A 516 -51.69 -1.60 32.44
C ASP A 516 -50.99 -2.92 32.04
N VAL A 517 -49.66 -2.81 31.96
CA VAL A 517 -48.57 -3.72 32.37
C VAL A 517 -48.71 -5.23 32.11
N THR A 518 -47.71 -5.78 31.39
CA THR A 518 -47.05 -7.02 31.84
C THR A 518 -45.60 -7.12 31.34
N ALA A 519 -44.68 -7.04 32.30
CA ALA A 519 -43.29 -7.43 32.17
C ALA A 519 -43.18 -8.97 32.03
N GLY A 520 -42.27 -9.42 31.18
CA GLY A 520 -41.97 -10.83 30.95
C GLY A 520 -40.47 -11.06 30.74
N THR A 521 -39.71 -10.91 31.82
CA THR A 521 -38.33 -11.38 31.96
C THR A 521 -38.27 -12.89 31.71
N THR A 522 -37.48 -13.35 30.75
CA THR A 522 -36.90 -14.71 30.78
C THR A 522 -35.42 -14.63 30.51
N ALA A 523 -34.70 -15.38 31.34
CA ALA A 523 -33.28 -15.33 31.55
C ALA A 523 -32.51 -16.26 30.60
N SER A 524 -31.29 -15.82 30.28
CA SER A 524 -30.04 -16.59 30.33
C SER A 524 -30.16 -18.12 30.36
N MET A 525 -29.70 -18.76 29.28
CA MET A 525 -28.96 -20.02 29.33
C MET A 525 -28.19 -20.23 28.01
N GLY A 526 -26.88 -20.47 28.11
CA GLY A 526 -26.13 -21.20 27.08
C GLY A 526 -24.91 -20.53 26.45
N SER A 527 -23.95 -20.07 27.25
CA SER A 527 -22.58 -19.86 26.78
C SER A 527 -21.91 -21.22 26.43
N ARG A 528 -21.14 -21.22 25.33
CA ARG A 528 -20.07 -22.16 24.87
C ARG A 528 -20.39 -23.13 23.73
N SER A 529 -19.92 -22.76 22.53
CA SER A 529 -19.10 -23.56 21.60
C SER A 529 -18.62 -22.58 20.52
N GLY A 530 -17.49 -21.92 20.69
CA GLY A 530 -16.17 -22.50 20.42
C GLY A 530 -15.61 -21.75 19.22
N VAL A 531 -15.30 -20.46 19.41
CA VAL A 531 -14.51 -19.69 18.44
C VAL A 531 -13.13 -20.33 18.46
N ALA A 532 -12.75 -20.99 17.37
CA ALA A 532 -11.36 -21.30 17.12
C ALA A 532 -10.60 -19.96 17.19
N THR A 533 -9.75 -19.78 18.19
CA THR A 533 -8.76 -18.69 18.16
C THR A 533 -7.99 -18.82 16.85
N GLY A 534 -7.67 -17.71 16.15
CA GLY A 534 -7.05 -17.75 14.82
C GLY A 534 -5.90 -18.76 14.67
N ASP A 535 -5.11 -18.94 15.74
CA ASP A 535 -4.08 -19.97 15.87
C ASP A 535 -4.58 -21.39 15.48
N VAL A 536 -5.71 -21.83 16.05
CA VAL A 536 -6.32 -23.16 15.81
C VAL A 536 -6.76 -23.33 14.36
N ALA A 537 -7.19 -22.26 13.69
CA ALA A 537 -7.61 -22.32 12.30
C ALA A 537 -6.43 -22.58 11.35
N ASP A 538 -5.29 -21.91 11.59
CA ASP A 538 -4.08 -22.08 10.80
C ASP A 538 -3.48 -23.49 10.98
N GLU A 539 -3.53 -24.02 12.20
CA GLU A 539 -3.06 -25.36 12.48
C GLU A 539 -3.95 -26.44 11.84
N ILE A 540 -5.27 -26.23 11.81
CA ILE A 540 -6.19 -27.12 11.07
C ILE A 540 -5.92 -27.06 9.56
N LEU A 541 -5.68 -25.88 9.00
CA LEU A 541 -5.30 -25.72 7.58
C LEU A 541 -3.98 -26.39 7.26
N PHE A 542 -3.01 -26.35 8.18
CA PHE A 542 -1.76 -27.08 8.04
C PHE A 542 -2.03 -28.59 7.96
N VAL A 543 -2.83 -29.15 8.89
CA VAL A 543 -3.19 -30.58 8.83
C VAL A 543 -3.85 -30.92 7.49
N LEU A 544 -4.87 -30.17 7.07
CA LEU A 544 -5.57 -30.40 5.80
C LEU A 544 -4.67 -30.32 4.56
N ARG A 545 -3.61 -29.52 4.60
CA ARG A 545 -2.61 -29.42 3.54
C ARG A 545 -1.65 -30.61 3.51
N GLU A 546 -1.27 -31.10 4.68
CA GLU A 546 -0.35 -32.24 4.82
C GLU A 546 -1.03 -33.59 4.56
N LEU A 547 -2.36 -33.65 4.62
CA LEU A 547 -3.14 -34.79 4.13
C LEU A 547 -2.92 -34.93 2.62
N ASP A 548 -1.91 -35.71 2.22
CA ASP A 548 -1.68 -36.01 0.81
C ASP A 548 -2.70 -37.05 0.33
N GLY A 549 -3.45 -36.69 -0.72
CA GLY A 549 -4.48 -37.52 -1.34
C GLY A 549 -3.86 -38.62 -2.21
N GLY A 550 -3.03 -39.47 -1.60
CA GLY A 550 -2.30 -40.54 -2.25
C GLY A 550 -3.14 -41.32 -3.27
N THR A 551 -2.48 -41.82 -4.32
CA THR A 551 -3.14 -42.38 -5.50
C THR A 551 -3.92 -43.66 -5.18
N ASN A 552 -5.25 -43.52 -5.05
CA ASN A 552 -6.31 -44.54 -5.01
C ASN A 552 -6.75 -45.09 -3.65
N SER A 553 -7.29 -44.23 -2.78
CA SER A 553 -8.26 -44.69 -1.77
C SER A 553 -9.38 -43.67 -1.59
N GLU A 554 -10.60 -44.17 -1.37
CA GLU A 554 -11.77 -43.39 -0.95
C GLU A 554 -11.55 -42.74 0.44
N ALA A 555 -10.46 -43.08 1.11
CA ALA A 555 -10.04 -42.56 2.40
C ALA A 555 -8.63 -41.96 2.36
N VAL A 556 -8.38 -40.96 3.21
CA VAL A 556 -7.05 -40.40 3.45
C VAL A 556 -6.67 -40.67 4.89
N GLN A 557 -5.52 -41.30 5.10
CA GLN A 557 -5.01 -41.63 6.42
C GLN A 557 -3.68 -40.93 6.68
N TYR A 558 -3.53 -40.33 7.86
CA TYR A 558 -2.33 -39.62 8.25
C TYR A 558 -1.89 -39.98 9.67
N GLN A 559 -0.58 -40.13 9.85
CA GLN A 559 0.05 -40.39 11.15
C GLN A 559 0.21 -39.08 11.91
N THR A 560 -0.51 -38.90 13.02
CA THR A 560 -0.49 -37.65 13.79
C THR A 560 0.87 -37.36 14.42
N GLU A 561 1.73 -38.37 14.56
CA GLU A 561 3.13 -38.26 14.98
C GLU A 561 4.03 -37.52 13.99
N ARG A 562 3.64 -37.45 12.70
CA ARG A 562 4.40 -36.73 11.67
C ARG A 562 4.09 -35.24 11.64
N LEU A 563 3.02 -34.82 12.31
CA LEU A 563 2.70 -33.41 12.46
C LEU A 563 3.73 -32.75 13.40
N PRO A 564 4.11 -31.49 13.15
CA PRO A 564 4.89 -30.71 14.10
C PRO A 564 4.21 -30.67 15.48
N ASN A 565 4.98 -30.65 16.57
CA ASN A 565 4.42 -30.65 17.94
C ASN A 565 3.47 -29.47 18.24
N SER A 566 3.60 -28.36 17.51
CA SER A 566 2.68 -27.22 17.60
C SER A 566 1.28 -27.55 17.08
N VAL A 567 1.19 -28.42 16.07
CA VAL A 567 -0.06 -28.83 15.38
C VAL A 567 -0.59 -30.16 15.92
N ALA A 568 0.31 -31.05 16.35
CA ALA A 568 0.01 -32.34 16.97
C ALA A 568 -0.53 -32.16 18.40
N ARG A 569 -1.66 -31.46 18.54
CA ARG A 569 -2.38 -31.30 19.81
C ARG A 569 -3.76 -31.93 19.71
N SER A 570 -4.23 -32.54 20.79
CA SER A 570 -5.51 -33.26 20.80
C SER A 570 -6.70 -32.32 20.53
N ASP A 571 -6.66 -31.09 21.03
CA ASP A 571 -7.70 -30.09 20.84
C ASP A 571 -7.84 -29.63 19.38
N ILE A 572 -6.72 -29.48 18.66
CA ILE A 572 -6.71 -29.14 17.22
C ILE A 572 -7.30 -30.28 16.39
N LEU A 573 -6.88 -31.52 16.66
CA LEU A 573 -7.36 -32.70 15.94
C LEU A 573 -8.85 -32.98 16.22
N GLU A 574 -9.31 -32.76 17.45
CA GLU A 574 -10.73 -32.87 17.81
C GLU A 574 -11.59 -31.83 17.07
N GLU A 575 -11.12 -30.58 16.97
CA GLU A 575 -11.85 -29.53 16.24
C GLU A 575 -11.89 -29.81 14.72
N LEU A 576 -10.79 -30.30 14.14
CA LEU A 576 -10.78 -30.79 12.75
C LEU A 576 -11.81 -31.92 12.53
N VAL A 577 -11.93 -32.84 13.48
CA VAL A 577 -12.94 -33.91 13.45
C VAL A 577 -14.35 -33.33 13.46
N VAL A 578 -14.62 -32.37 14.34
CA VAL A 578 -15.92 -31.68 14.42
C VAL A 578 -16.23 -30.96 13.11
N PHE A 579 -15.26 -30.26 12.52
CA PHE A 579 -15.43 -29.58 11.24
C PHE A 579 -15.79 -30.57 10.12
N CYS A 580 -14.99 -31.63 9.92
CA CYS A 580 -15.22 -32.59 8.84
C CYS A 580 -16.55 -33.34 9.01
N ARG A 581 -16.96 -33.67 10.24
CA ARG A 581 -18.26 -34.31 10.51
C ARG A 581 -19.46 -33.47 10.07
N ARG A 582 -19.32 -32.13 9.99
CA ARG A 582 -20.38 -31.24 9.50
C ARG A 582 -20.48 -31.24 7.97
N GLN A 583 -19.45 -31.69 7.26
CA GLN A 583 -19.37 -31.69 5.80
C GLN A 583 -19.94 -32.99 5.21
N THR A 584 -21.15 -33.36 5.63
CA THR A 584 -21.80 -34.66 5.33
C THR A 584 -22.05 -34.93 3.85
N ASP A 585 -21.96 -33.91 3.00
CA ASP A 585 -22.11 -34.02 1.55
C ASP A 585 -20.84 -34.48 0.84
N ILE A 586 -19.67 -34.37 1.49
CA ILE A 586 -18.37 -34.76 0.93
C ILE A 586 -17.62 -35.79 1.80
N VAL A 587 -17.77 -35.75 3.13
CA VAL A 587 -17.16 -36.68 4.09
C VAL A 587 -18.18 -37.75 4.47
N ALA A 588 -17.84 -39.02 4.23
CA ALA A 588 -18.63 -40.18 4.63
C ALA A 588 -18.39 -40.57 6.09
N ALA A 589 -17.12 -40.60 6.51
CA ALA A 589 -16.72 -40.89 7.88
C ALA A 589 -15.42 -40.18 8.23
N ILE A 590 -15.19 -39.93 9.52
CA ILE A 590 -13.92 -39.43 10.03
C ILE A 590 -13.66 -40.01 11.41
N ASP A 591 -12.49 -40.63 11.52
CA ASP A 591 -12.04 -41.34 12.72
C ASP A 591 -10.68 -40.80 13.17
N LEU A 592 -10.62 -40.44 14.45
CA LEU A 592 -9.40 -40.07 15.15
C LEU A 592 -9.16 -41.14 16.23
N GLN A 593 -7.99 -41.79 16.19
CA GLN A 593 -7.66 -42.83 17.15
C GLN A 593 -7.67 -42.29 18.59
N GLU A 594 -8.28 -43.03 19.51
CA GLU A 594 -8.33 -42.68 20.93
C GLU A 594 -6.90 -42.56 21.51
N GLY A 595 -6.59 -41.41 22.11
CA GLY A 595 -5.27 -41.10 22.64
C GLY A 595 -4.29 -40.44 21.66
N ALA A 596 -4.72 -40.07 20.45
CA ALA A 596 -3.91 -39.27 19.53
C ALA A 596 -3.68 -37.84 20.05
N PRO A 597 -2.47 -37.28 19.92
CA PRO A 597 -1.23 -37.88 19.40
C PRO A 597 -0.41 -38.61 20.49
N PRO A 598 0.31 -39.72 20.19
CA PRO A 598 0.49 -40.39 18.89
C PRO A 598 -0.72 -41.22 18.42
N GLY A 599 -0.98 -41.27 17.11
CA GLY A 599 -2.08 -42.06 16.52
C GLY A 599 -2.29 -41.82 15.02
N PHE A 600 -3.48 -42.14 14.54
CA PHE A 600 -3.88 -41.92 13.14
C PHE A 600 -5.17 -41.09 13.06
N LEU A 601 -5.24 -40.25 12.03
CA LEU A 601 -6.45 -39.57 11.57
C LEU A 601 -6.83 -40.16 10.21
N GLU A 602 -8.09 -40.57 10.05
CA GLU A 602 -8.61 -41.13 8.82
C GLU A 602 -9.88 -40.39 8.39
N ILE A 603 -9.93 -39.92 7.14
CA ILE A 603 -11.08 -39.24 6.54
C ILE A 603 -11.54 -40.07 5.34
N GLU A 604 -12.73 -40.64 5.44
CA GLU A 604 -13.39 -41.33 4.33
C GLU A 604 -14.30 -40.35 3.59
N PHE A 605 -14.14 -40.25 2.28
CA PHE A 605 -14.97 -39.43 1.41
C PHE A 605 -16.12 -40.26 0.83
N THR A 606 -17.21 -39.59 0.47
CA THR A 606 -18.34 -40.29 -0.18
C THR A 606 -17.93 -40.87 -1.54
N ASP A 607 -18.60 -41.93 -2.00
CA ASP A 607 -18.37 -42.58 -3.31
C ASP A 607 -18.43 -41.62 -4.52
N ARG A 608 -18.97 -40.40 -4.33
CA ARG A 608 -19.12 -39.36 -5.36
C ARG A 608 -17.93 -38.39 -5.41
N THR A 609 -17.04 -38.42 -4.43
CA THR A 609 -15.99 -37.44 -4.23
C THR A 609 -14.65 -38.15 -4.08
N ALA A 610 -13.76 -37.99 -5.07
CA ALA A 610 -12.40 -38.50 -4.96
C ALA A 610 -11.66 -37.80 -3.82
N ALA A 611 -10.84 -38.54 -3.06
CA ALA A 611 -10.13 -38.05 -1.88
C ALA A 611 -9.39 -36.71 -2.09
N GLN A 612 -8.66 -36.57 -3.20
CA GLN A 612 -7.94 -35.34 -3.53
C GLN A 612 -8.88 -34.13 -3.71
N SER A 613 -9.99 -34.31 -4.43
CA SER A 613 -11.00 -33.26 -4.66
C SER A 613 -11.79 -32.96 -3.39
N GLY A 614 -12.04 -33.97 -2.55
CA GLY A 614 -12.67 -33.83 -1.25
C GLY A 614 -11.81 -33.00 -0.28
N LEU A 615 -10.50 -33.28 -0.21
CA LEU A 615 -9.55 -32.49 0.58
C LEU A 615 -9.47 -31.03 0.12
N GLU A 616 -9.40 -30.80 -1.20
CA GLU A 616 -9.40 -29.44 -1.75
C GLU A 616 -10.69 -28.69 -1.38
N THR A 617 -11.84 -29.37 -1.47
CA THR A 617 -13.14 -28.80 -1.09
C THR A 617 -13.20 -28.50 0.41
N LEU A 618 -12.70 -29.40 1.26
CA LEU A 618 -12.61 -29.17 2.71
C LEU A 618 -11.75 -27.95 3.03
N ARG A 619 -10.59 -27.81 2.38
CA ARG A 619 -9.71 -26.66 2.54
C ARG A 619 -10.39 -25.35 2.15
N ASN A 620 -11.05 -25.32 0.99
CA ASN A 620 -11.75 -24.12 0.52
C ASN A 620 -12.89 -23.75 1.47
N ARG A 621 -13.72 -24.71 1.90
CA ARG A 621 -14.80 -24.44 2.85
C ARG A 621 -14.31 -24.02 4.24
N PHE A 622 -13.15 -24.52 4.66
CA PHE A 622 -12.55 -24.09 5.92
C PHE A 622 -12.08 -22.64 5.81
N LEU A 623 -11.41 -22.29 4.69
CA LEU A 623 -11.03 -20.91 4.38
C LEU A 623 -12.25 -19.99 4.27
N ASP A 624 -13.31 -20.38 3.59
CA ASP A 624 -14.54 -19.56 3.47
C ASP A 624 -15.20 -19.29 4.84
N ARG A 625 -15.03 -20.21 5.80
CA ARG A 625 -15.65 -20.12 7.12
C ARG A 625 -14.79 -19.37 8.15
N HIS A 626 -13.47 -19.43 8.01
CA HIS A 626 -12.52 -18.97 9.03
C HIS A 626 -11.47 -17.98 8.51
N GLY A 627 -11.41 -17.73 7.20
CA GLY A 627 -10.54 -16.75 6.55
C GLY A 627 -11.24 -15.41 6.28
N GLY A 628 -12.19 -15.05 7.14
CA GLY A 628 -12.83 -13.73 7.20
C GLY A 628 -12.29 -12.92 8.36
#